data_AF-A0A4Y2F3D3-F1
#
_entry.id   AF-A0A4Y2F3D3-F1
#
_cell.length_a   1.000
_cell.length_b   1.000
_cell.length_c   1.000
_cell.angle_alpha   90.00
_cell.angle_beta   90.00
_cell.angle_gamma   90.00
#
_symmetry.space_group_name_H-M   'P 1'
#
loop_
_entity.id
_entity.type
_entity.pdbx_description
1 polymer ?
#
loop_
_entity_poly.entity_id
_entity_poly.type
_entity_poly.pdbx_seq_one_letter_code
_entity_poly.pdbx_strand_id
1 'polypeptide(L)'
;MNVEHPLLADPHKIIIPPLHIKLGLVENLVKAIDKNGPAFKYLHEKFPRFSVAKIKEGVFVGPRINQLFRDPKFEKLLRSKEKQVWNAFYKVSTNFLRNDKAENYKGLVEDMLALFQDFSCNIS
;
A
#
# COMPACT_ATOMS: atom_id res chain seq x y z
N MET A 1 -24.78 -2.17 -11.13
CA MET A 1 -23.68 -2.49 -12.06
C MET A 1 -22.47 -2.83 -11.20
N ASN A 2 -22.27 -4.12 -10.91
CA ASN A 2 -21.09 -4.60 -10.18
C ASN A 2 -19.96 -4.73 -11.19
N VAL A 3 -18.92 -3.93 -11.03
CA VAL A 3 -17.67 -4.13 -11.77
C VAL A 3 -16.79 -5.03 -10.93
N GLU A 4 -16.98 -6.34 -11.07
CA GLU A 4 -15.98 -7.31 -10.67
C GLU A 4 -14.82 -7.17 -11.66
N HIS A 5 -13.70 -6.60 -11.23
CA HIS A 5 -12.47 -6.67 -12.02
C HIS A 5 -11.80 -8.01 -11.72
N PRO A 6 -11.82 -8.99 -12.64
CA PRO A 6 -11.03 -10.21 -12.47
C PRO A 6 -9.57 -9.79 -12.38
N LEU A 7 -8.82 -10.32 -11.41
CA LEU A 7 -7.37 -10.15 -11.36
C LEU A 7 -6.78 -10.61 -12.70
N LEU A 8 -6.41 -9.65 -13.55
CA LEU A 8 -6.06 -9.80 -14.97
C LEU A 8 -4.75 -10.58 -15.24
N ALA A 9 -4.15 -11.20 -14.21
CA ALA A 9 -2.91 -11.93 -14.35
C ALA A 9 -2.89 -13.17 -13.46
N ASP A 10 -2.47 -14.28 -14.06
CA ASP A 10 -2.17 -15.55 -13.40
C ASP A 10 -1.16 -15.33 -12.25
N PRO A 11 -1.52 -15.63 -10.98
CA PRO A 11 -0.64 -15.46 -9.82
C PRO A 11 0.73 -16.14 -9.97
N HIS A 12 0.81 -17.21 -10.78
CA HIS A 12 2.03 -17.97 -11.01
C HIS A 12 2.98 -17.36 -12.05
N LYS A 13 2.57 -16.30 -12.77
CA LYS A 13 3.40 -15.59 -13.77
C LYS A 13 3.96 -14.25 -13.30
N ILE A 14 3.62 -13.80 -12.09
CA ILE A 14 4.08 -12.51 -11.54
C ILE A 14 5.43 -12.73 -10.85
N ILE A 15 6.50 -12.92 -11.63
CA ILE A 15 7.86 -13.14 -11.10
C ILE A 15 8.47 -11.85 -10.51
N ILE A 16 7.88 -10.69 -10.77
CA ILE A 16 8.25 -9.40 -10.18
C ILE A 16 6.96 -8.58 -10.10
N PRO A 17 6.47 -8.10 -8.94
CA PRO A 17 5.47 -7.07 -8.97
C PRO A 17 6.16 -5.83 -9.53
N PRO A 18 5.74 -5.34 -10.71
CA PRO A 18 6.33 -4.15 -11.29
C PRO A 18 6.15 -2.99 -10.32
N LEU A 19 6.96 -1.95 -10.42
CA LEU A 19 6.77 -0.66 -9.73
C LEU A 19 5.29 -0.19 -9.72
N HIS A 20 4.50 -0.56 -10.74
CA HIS A 20 3.06 -0.31 -10.84
C HIS A 20 2.21 -0.94 -9.72
N ILE A 21 2.56 -2.13 -9.22
CA ILE A 21 1.90 -2.73 -8.05
C ILE A 21 2.24 -1.92 -6.79
N LYS A 22 3.49 -1.47 -6.65
CA LYS A 22 3.90 -0.61 -5.52
C LYS A 22 3.15 0.73 -5.52
N LEU A 23 2.91 1.32 -6.69
CA LEU A 23 2.11 2.54 -6.81
C LEU A 23 0.64 2.28 -6.46
N GLY A 24 0.01 1.28 -7.09
CA GLY A 24 -1.41 0.97 -6.88
C GLY A 24 -1.75 0.57 -5.45
N LEU A 25 -0.84 -0.14 -4.76
CA LEU A 25 -1.05 -0.53 -3.36
C LEU A 25 -0.95 0.66 -2.39
N VAL A 26 -0.02 1.60 -2.60
CA VAL A 26 0.03 2.82 -1.78
C VAL A 26 -1.18 3.69 -2.05
N GLU A 27 -1.59 3.79 -3.31
CA GLU A 27 -2.80 4.52 -3.70
C GLU A 27 -4.02 3.97 -2.95
N ASN A 28 -4.23 2.65 -3.01
CA ASN A 28 -5.33 1.96 -2.33
C ASN A 28 -5.25 2.11 -0.81
N LEU A 29 -4.06 1.98 -0.21
CA LEU A 29 -3.88 2.18 1.22
C LEU A 29 -4.26 3.61 1.61
N VAL A 30 -3.77 4.63 0.91
CA VAL A 30 -4.08 6.01 1.24
C VAL A 30 -5.56 6.32 1.01
N LYS A 31 -6.19 5.74 -0.01
CA LYS A 31 -7.64 5.80 -0.24
C LYS A 31 -8.43 5.21 0.92
N ALA A 32 -7.93 4.15 1.55
CA ALA A 32 -8.57 3.45 2.65
C ALA A 32 -8.22 3.96 4.07
N ILE A 33 -7.15 4.74 4.25
CA ILE A 33 -6.84 5.41 5.52
C ILE A 33 -8.00 6.34 5.93
N ASP A 34 -8.29 6.40 7.24
CA ASP A 34 -9.25 7.35 7.79
C ASP A 34 -9.00 8.79 7.35
N LYS A 35 -9.97 9.44 6.72
CA LYS A 35 -9.82 10.86 6.35
C LYS A 35 -9.82 11.79 7.55
N ASN A 36 -10.35 11.33 8.68
CA ASN A 36 -10.36 12.07 9.94
C ASN A 36 -9.26 11.61 10.91
N GLY A 37 -8.49 10.59 10.52
CA GLY A 37 -7.47 9.99 11.39
C GLY A 37 -6.13 10.74 11.38
N PRO A 38 -5.28 10.44 12.37
CA PRO A 38 -4.00 11.11 12.54
C PRO A 38 -3.04 10.86 11.37
N ALA A 39 -3.07 9.69 10.74
CA ALA A 39 -2.25 9.39 9.56
C ALA A 39 -2.58 10.30 8.36
N PHE A 40 -3.87 10.54 8.08
CA PHE A 40 -4.29 11.39 6.96
C PHE A 40 -3.96 12.87 7.22
N LYS A 41 -4.17 13.34 8.45
CA LYS A 41 -3.75 14.69 8.86
C LYS A 41 -2.24 14.88 8.67
N TYR A 42 -1.45 13.88 9.07
CA TYR A 42 0.01 13.92 8.89
C TYR A 42 0.43 13.93 7.42
N LEU A 43 -0.27 13.21 6.53
CA LEU A 43 0.00 13.29 5.08
C LEU A 43 -0.17 14.71 4.55
N HIS A 44 -1.18 15.45 5.03
CA HIS A 44 -1.40 16.85 4.66
C HIS A 44 -0.27 17.77 5.15
N GLU A 45 0.16 17.59 6.40
CA GLU A 45 1.28 18.36 6.98
C GLU A 45 2.61 18.05 6.31
N LYS A 46 2.86 16.77 5.97
CA LYS A 46 4.11 16.33 5.34
C LYS A 46 4.22 16.71 3.88
N PHE A 47 3.09 16.74 3.17
CA PHE A 47 3.03 17.10 1.75
C PHE A 47 2.17 18.34 1.51
N PRO A 48 2.55 19.53 2.03
CA PRO A 48 1.73 20.73 1.96
C PRO A 48 1.51 21.26 0.53
N ARG A 49 2.33 20.79 -0.42
CA ARG A 49 2.19 21.10 -1.86
C ARG A 49 1.14 20.24 -2.57
N PHE A 50 0.58 19.23 -1.89
CA PHE A 50 -0.50 18.42 -2.43
C PHE A 50 -1.84 18.99 -1.96
N SER A 51 -2.80 19.04 -2.89
CA SER A 51 -4.18 19.31 -2.52
C SER A 51 -4.73 18.12 -1.74
N VAL A 52 -5.72 18.38 -0.88
CA VAL A 52 -6.47 17.34 -0.17
C VAL A 52 -6.98 16.27 -1.15
N ALA A 53 -7.46 16.68 -2.34
CA ALA A 53 -7.91 15.76 -3.39
C ALA A 53 -6.79 14.81 -3.86
N LYS A 54 -5.58 15.32 -4.11
CA LYS A 54 -4.44 14.47 -4.52
C LYS A 54 -4.03 13.48 -3.43
N ILE A 55 -4.12 13.88 -2.16
CA ILE A 55 -3.86 12.98 -1.03
C ILE A 55 -4.97 11.94 -0.92
N LYS A 56 -6.25 12.33 -1.02
CA LYS A 56 -7.39 11.38 -0.99
C LYS A 56 -7.30 10.35 -2.10
N GLU A 57 -6.95 10.78 -3.30
CA GLU A 57 -6.75 9.90 -4.45
C GLU A 57 -5.45 9.10 -4.39
N GLY A 58 -4.63 9.25 -3.34
CA GLY A 58 -3.41 8.46 -3.19
C GLY A 58 -2.38 8.71 -4.29
N VAL A 59 -2.39 9.88 -4.93
CA VAL A 59 -1.53 10.21 -6.08
C VAL A 59 -0.10 10.49 -5.60
N PHE A 60 0.66 9.42 -5.35
CA PHE A 60 2.06 9.49 -4.95
C PHE A 60 2.98 8.96 -6.04
N VAL A 61 4.08 9.68 -6.28
CA VAL A 61 5.17 9.22 -7.16
C VAL A 61 6.20 8.43 -6.35
N GLY A 62 6.95 7.53 -7.00
CA GLY A 62 7.93 6.64 -6.38
C GLY A 62 8.83 7.26 -5.29
N PRO A 63 9.45 8.44 -5.52
CA PRO A 63 10.27 9.11 -4.50
C PRO A 63 9.52 9.43 -3.20
N ARG A 64 8.23 9.83 -3.28
CA ARG A 64 7.41 10.17 -2.11
C ARG A 64 6.92 8.94 -1.37
N ILE A 65 6.61 7.88 -2.11
CA ILE A 65 6.33 6.56 -1.54
C ILE A 65 7.53 6.10 -0.71
N ASN A 66 8.73 6.21 -1.26
CA ASN A 66 9.96 5.87 -0.54
C ASN A 66 10.18 6.77 0.70
N GLN A 67 9.81 8.05 0.65
CA GLN A 67 9.85 8.94 1.82
C GLN A 67 8.86 8.55 2.92
N LEU A 68 7.69 8.00 2.56
CA LEU A 68 6.74 7.46 3.55
C LEU A 68 7.26 6.18 4.18
N PHE A 69 7.84 5.29 3.38
CA PHE A 69 8.46 4.05 3.87
C PHE A 69 9.60 4.26 4.86
N ARG A 70 10.36 5.35 4.71
CA ARG A 70 11.47 5.71 5.61
C ARG A 70 11.03 6.52 6.82
N ASP A 71 9.73 6.76 6.98
CA ASP A 71 9.21 7.61 8.04
C ASP A 71 8.51 6.79 9.15
N PRO A 72 9.20 6.52 10.25
CA PRO A 72 8.61 5.77 11.37
C PRO A 72 7.51 6.56 12.07
N LYS A 73 7.42 7.89 11.89
CA LYS A 73 6.31 8.67 12.45
C LYS A 73 5.01 8.34 11.75
N PHE A 74 5.03 8.21 10.42
CA PHE A 74 3.85 7.84 9.66
C PHE A 74 3.30 6.47 10.10
N GLU A 75 4.16 5.46 10.23
CA GLU A 75 3.76 4.13 10.68
C GLU A 75 3.09 4.14 12.07
N LYS A 76 3.59 4.97 12.99
CA LYS A 76 3.02 5.10 14.34
C LYS A 76 1.63 5.76 14.37
N LEU A 77 1.27 6.50 13.33
CA LEU A 77 -0.01 7.17 13.21
C LEU A 77 -1.07 6.30 12.51
N LEU A 78 -0.67 5.16 11.93
CA LEU A 78 -1.60 4.20 11.34
C LEU A 78 -2.38 3.46 12.43
N ARG A 79 -3.67 3.26 12.20
CA ARG A 79 -4.53 2.44 13.06
C ARG A 79 -4.22 0.95 12.89
N SER A 80 -4.71 0.10 13.79
CA SER A 80 -4.36 -1.32 13.82
C SER A 80 -4.57 -2.06 12.49
N LYS A 81 -5.66 -1.79 11.75
CA LYS A 81 -5.90 -2.39 10.43
C LYS A 81 -4.99 -1.79 9.34
N GLU A 82 -4.89 -0.47 9.28
CA GLU A 82 -4.02 0.26 8.35
C GLU A 82 -2.55 -0.17 8.50
N LYS A 83 -2.11 -0.36 9.75
CA LYS A 83 -0.75 -0.77 10.11
C LYS A 83 -0.44 -2.20 9.70
N GLN A 84 -1.41 -3.12 9.78
CA GLN A 84 -1.22 -4.50 9.31
C GLN A 84 -0.93 -4.52 7.80
N VAL A 85 -1.74 -3.79 7.03
CA VAL A 85 -1.56 -3.67 5.57
C VAL A 85 -0.23 -3.00 5.23
N TRP A 86 0.12 -1.92 5.93
CA TRP A 86 1.41 -1.25 5.76
C TRP A 86 2.61 -2.16 6.04
N ASN A 87 2.55 -2.95 7.11
CA ASN A 87 3.61 -3.88 7.48
C ASN A 87 3.77 -5.01 6.47
N ALA A 88 2.67 -5.57 5.96
CA ALA A 88 2.71 -6.57 4.89
C ALA A 88 3.36 -5.99 3.62
N PHE A 89 2.95 -4.76 3.25
CA PHE A 89 3.52 -4.06 2.12
C PHE A 89 5.02 -3.72 2.29
N TYR A 90 5.44 -3.33 3.49
CA TYR A 90 6.85 -3.11 3.83
C TYR A 90 7.67 -4.40 3.73
N LYS A 91 7.15 -5.51 4.27
CA LYS A 91 7.79 -6.84 4.17
C LYS A 91 7.98 -7.27 2.73
N VAL A 92 6.94 -7.17 1.89
CA VAL A 92 7.05 -7.50 0.46
C VAL A 92 8.05 -6.57 -0.24
N SER A 93 7.97 -5.26 0.02
CA SER A 93 8.85 -4.26 -0.61
C SER A 93 10.33 -4.43 -0.24
N THR A 94 10.63 -4.83 1.00
CA THR A 94 12.00 -5.00 1.49
C THR A 94 12.61 -6.35 1.08
N ASN A 95 11.82 -7.42 1.09
CA ASN A 95 12.27 -8.73 0.63
C ASN A 95 12.40 -8.79 -0.91
N PHE A 96 11.60 -8.03 -1.65
CA PHE A 96 11.73 -7.94 -3.12
C PHE A 96 13.01 -7.24 -3.57
N LEU A 97 13.45 -6.19 -2.85
CA LEU A 97 14.65 -5.41 -3.19
C LEU A 97 15.95 -6.07 -2.74
N ARG A 98 15.86 -7.08 -1.88
CA ARG A 98 17.02 -7.87 -1.44
C ARG A 98 17.11 -9.03 -2.42
N ASN A 99 18.21 -9.14 -3.16
CA ASN A 99 18.47 -10.14 -4.22
C ASN A 99 18.39 -11.62 -3.78
N ASP A 100 17.97 -11.89 -2.55
CA ASP A 100 17.70 -13.22 -2.05
C ASP A 100 16.31 -13.63 -2.56
N LYS A 101 16.27 -14.44 -3.62
CA LYS A 101 15.06 -15.12 -4.10
C LYS A 101 14.59 -16.09 -3.02
N ALA A 102 14.06 -15.56 -1.93
CA ALA A 102 13.61 -16.37 -0.83
C ALA A 102 12.34 -17.11 -1.28
N GLU A 103 12.33 -18.44 -1.12
CA GLU A 103 11.19 -19.32 -1.43
C GLU A 103 9.87 -18.84 -0.82
N ASN A 104 9.93 -18.04 0.24
CA ASN A 104 8.79 -17.46 0.94
C ASN A 104 8.18 -16.21 0.26
N TYR A 105 8.77 -15.71 -0.83
CA TYR A 105 8.29 -14.50 -1.51
C TYR A 105 6.83 -14.62 -1.95
N LYS A 106 6.48 -15.77 -2.54
CA LYS A 106 5.13 -16.05 -3.01
C LYS A 106 4.11 -15.95 -1.87
N GLY A 107 4.40 -16.59 -0.73
CA GLY A 107 3.54 -16.53 0.46
C GLY A 107 3.40 -15.11 1.02
N LEU A 108 4.48 -14.33 1.04
CA LEU A 108 4.42 -12.93 1.48
C LEU A 108 3.53 -12.06 0.59
N VAL A 109 3.54 -12.30 -0.73
CA VAL A 109 2.67 -11.60 -1.68
C VAL A 109 1.22 -12.05 -1.52
N GLU A 110 0.96 -13.35 -1.35
CA GLU A 110 -0.38 -13.90 -1.11
C GLU A 110 -0.99 -13.35 0.19
N ASP A 111 -0.24 -13.38 1.30
CA ASP A 111 -0.66 -12.81 2.59
C ASP A 111 -0.97 -11.31 2.47
N MET A 112 -0.11 -10.57 1.77
CA MET A 112 -0.31 -9.14 1.52
C MET A 112 -1.61 -8.93 0.73
N LEU A 113 -1.82 -9.65 -0.37
CA LEU A 113 -3.02 -9.51 -1.19
C LEU A 113 -4.29 -9.85 -0.41
N ALA A 114 -4.28 -10.89 0.41
CA ALA A 114 -5.40 -11.25 1.29
C ALA A 114 -5.72 -10.13 2.29
N LEU A 115 -4.68 -9.54 2.93
CA LEU A 115 -4.85 -8.40 3.83
C LEU A 115 -5.40 -7.16 3.11
N PHE A 116 -4.95 -6.89 1.89
CA PHE A 116 -5.48 -5.79 1.09
C PHE A 116 -6.93 -6.02 0.64
N GLN A 117 -7.29 -7.25 0.28
CA GLN A 117 -8.67 -7.62 -0.04
C GLN A 117 -9.59 -7.45 1.17
N ASP A 118 -9.24 -8.00 2.33
CA ASP A 118 -10.01 -7.79 3.56
C ASP A 118 -10.13 -6.30 3.90
N PHE A 119 -9.03 -5.56 3.82
CA PHE A 119 -9.02 -4.13 4.12
C PHE A 119 -9.87 -3.29 3.15
N SER A 120 -9.91 -3.67 1.86
CA SER A 120 -10.68 -2.97 0.83
C SER A 120 -12.16 -3.40 0.82
N CYS A 121 -12.47 -4.67 1.10
CA CYS A 121 -13.84 -5.19 1.20
C CYS A 121 -14.60 -4.63 2.40
N ASN A 122 -13.89 -4.22 3.46
CA ASN A 122 -14.47 -3.53 4.62
C ASN A 122 -14.86 -2.05 4.32
N ILE A 123 -14.77 -1.59 3.07
CA ILE A 123 -15.17 -0.24 2.60
C ILE A 123 -16.37 -0.35 1.64
N SER A 124 -17.28 -1.31 1.87
CA SER A 124 -18.60 -1.31 1.26
C SER A 124 -19.68 -0.90 2.24
#